data_AF-A0AAD8KKX2-F1
#
_entry.id   AF-A0AAD8KKX2-F1
#
_cell.length_a   1.000
_cell.length_b   1.000
_cell.length_c   1.000
_cell.angle_alpha   90.00
_cell.angle_beta   90.00
_cell.angle_gamma   90.00
#
_symmetry.space_group_name_H-M   'P 1'
#
loop_
_entity.id
_entity.type
_entity.pdbx_description
1 polymer ?
#
loop_
_entity_poly.entity_id
_entity_poly.type
_entity_poly.pdbx_seq_one_letter_code
_entity_poly.pdbx_strand_id
1 'polypeptide(L)'
;MAKKNKGVAPSSGLGRYSGTDYTSTMSADDIDSFDILAWWKGKEAEFPVLFAMARDLLSSQASTEASESAFSTCGRVISLRRKGLSPKAAEMCICLKDHLDAVDGIQHLTNLED
;
A
#
# COMPACT_ATOMS: atom_id res chain seq x y z
N MET A 1 26.20 -38.73 -30.58
CA MET A 1 26.81 -37.42 -30.25
C MET A 1 25.72 -36.50 -29.71
N ALA A 2 25.69 -36.26 -28.40
CA ALA A 2 24.69 -35.41 -27.77
C ALA A 2 25.06 -33.93 -27.96
N LYS A 3 24.25 -33.19 -28.72
CA LYS A 3 24.37 -31.74 -28.83
C LYS A 3 23.80 -31.12 -27.55
N LYS A 4 24.70 -30.65 -26.68
CA LYS A 4 24.37 -29.84 -25.50
C LYS A 4 23.82 -28.50 -25.99
N ASN A 5 22.50 -28.32 -25.94
CA ASN A 5 21.88 -27.01 -26.15
C ASN A 5 22.29 -26.10 -25.00
N LYS A 6 23.21 -25.17 -25.27
CA LYS A 6 23.49 -24.05 -24.39
C LYS A 6 22.24 -23.17 -24.37
N GLY A 7 21.60 -23.07 -23.21
CA GLY A 7 20.49 -22.16 -22.99
C GLY A 7 20.88 -20.76 -23.46
N VAL A 8 20.11 -20.23 -24.40
CA VAL A 8 20.17 -18.84 -24.80
C VAL A 8 19.74 -18.03 -23.59
N ALA A 9 20.66 -17.24 -23.02
CA ALA A 9 20.30 -16.23 -22.04
C ALA A 9 19.26 -15.30 -22.69
N PRO A 10 18.15 -14.98 -22.04
CA PRO A 10 17.14 -14.10 -22.62
C PRO A 10 17.80 -12.76 -22.97
N SER A 11 17.91 -12.46 -24.26
CA SER A 11 18.66 -11.30 -24.77
C SER A 11 17.93 -9.97 -24.52
N SER A 12 16.70 -10.02 -24.00
CA SER A 12 15.88 -8.87 -23.66
C SER A 12 15.46 -8.93 -22.19
N GLY A 13 15.44 -7.78 -21.52
CA GLY A 13 14.96 -7.68 -20.13
C GLY A 13 13.56 -8.29 -19.95
N LEU A 14 12.71 -8.20 -20.97
CA LEU A 14 11.37 -8.80 -21.03
C LEU A 14 11.37 -10.33 -20.87
N GLY A 15 12.37 -11.03 -21.43
CA GLY A 15 12.48 -12.48 -21.29
C GLY A 15 12.75 -12.94 -19.85
N ARG A 16 13.24 -12.06 -18.97
CA ARG A 16 13.41 -12.35 -17.54
C ARG A 16 12.09 -12.25 -16.77
N TYR A 17 11.16 -11.41 -17.23
CA TYR A 17 9.87 -11.19 -16.57
C TYR A 17 8.79 -12.18 -17.00
N SER A 18 8.85 -12.69 -18.24
CA SER A 18 7.79 -13.55 -18.82
C SER A 18 7.82 -15.02 -18.38
N GLY A 19 8.87 -15.46 -17.68
CA GLY A 19 9.10 -16.88 -17.37
C GLY A 19 8.54 -17.36 -16.03
N THR A 20 7.78 -16.52 -15.32
CA THR A 20 7.49 -16.76 -13.92
C THR A 20 5.99 -16.98 -13.69
N ASP A 21 5.62 -18.23 -13.55
CA ASP A 21 4.26 -18.63 -13.21
C ASP A 21 4.06 -18.66 -11.68
N TYR A 22 4.18 -17.49 -11.05
CA TYR A 22 4.11 -17.37 -9.58
C TYR A 22 2.70 -17.58 -9.03
N THR A 23 1.67 -17.44 -9.87
CA THR A 23 0.27 -17.45 -9.46
C THR A 23 -0.42 -18.79 -9.69
N SER A 24 0.03 -19.64 -10.61
CA SER A 24 -0.71 -20.88 -10.95
C SER A 24 -0.60 -22.02 -9.92
N THR A 25 0.10 -21.81 -8.81
CA THR A 25 0.23 -22.82 -7.74
C THR A 25 -0.35 -22.38 -6.39
N MET A 26 -0.91 -21.17 -6.29
CA MET A 26 -1.48 -20.67 -5.04
C MET A 26 -2.92 -21.17 -4.85
N SER A 27 -3.21 -21.75 -3.69
CA SER A 27 -4.59 -22.07 -3.29
C SER A 27 -5.31 -20.81 -2.81
N ALA A 28 -6.64 -20.86 -2.65
CA ALA A 28 -7.41 -19.73 -2.14
C ALA A 28 -6.96 -19.29 -0.73
N ASP A 29 -6.62 -20.26 0.14
CA ASP A 29 -6.12 -19.98 1.50
C ASP A 29 -4.74 -19.31 1.49
N ASP A 30 -3.91 -19.63 0.49
CA ASP A 30 -2.60 -19.00 0.32
C ASP A 30 -2.73 -17.54 -0.14
N ILE A 31 -3.78 -17.22 -0.91
CA ILE A 31 -4.03 -15.86 -1.41
C ILE A 31 -4.47 -14.95 -0.26
N ASP A 32 -5.36 -15.40 0.62
CA ASP A 32 -5.85 -14.61 1.76
C ASP A 32 -4.73 -14.27 2.77
N SER A 33 -3.72 -15.13 2.88
CA SER A 33 -2.55 -14.90 3.73
C SER A 33 -1.36 -14.25 3.00
N PHE A 34 -1.52 -13.93 1.72
CA PHE A 34 -0.43 -13.44 0.89
C PHE A 34 -0.16 -11.94 1.09
N ASP A 35 0.99 -11.61 1.68
CA ASP A 35 1.49 -10.25 1.72
C ASP A 35 2.21 -9.90 0.40
N ILE A 36 1.45 -9.26 -0.49
CA ILE A 36 1.94 -8.77 -1.79
C ILE A 36 3.10 -7.77 -1.66
N LEU A 37 3.12 -6.93 -0.62
CA LEU A 37 4.17 -5.92 -0.42
C LEU A 37 5.47 -6.57 0.08
N ALA A 38 5.36 -7.52 1.02
CA ALA A 38 6.51 -8.31 1.47
C ALA A 38 7.09 -9.16 0.34
N TRP A 39 6.23 -9.73 -0.53
CA TRP A 39 6.68 -10.47 -1.69
C TRP A 39 7.47 -9.59 -2.67
N TRP A 40 6.94 -8.40 -3.02
CA TRP A 40 7.65 -7.45 -3.87
C TRP A 40 8.96 -6.95 -3.26
N LYS A 41 9.00 -6.76 -1.93
CA LYS A 41 10.23 -6.40 -1.21
C LYS A 41 11.32 -7.47 -1.34
N GLY A 42 10.95 -8.76 -1.32
CA GLY A 42 11.89 -9.86 -1.58
C GLY A 42 12.43 -9.88 -3.03
N LYS A 43 11.76 -9.18 -3.95
CA LYS A 43 12.10 -9.12 -5.38
C LYS A 43 12.82 -7.84 -5.80
N GLU A 44 13.10 -6.93 -4.87
CA GLU A 44 13.78 -5.65 -5.13
C GLU A 44 15.12 -5.82 -5.87
N ALA A 45 15.94 -6.80 -5.44
CA ALA A 45 17.25 -7.04 -6.05
C ALA A 45 17.16 -7.62 -7.48
N GLU A 46 16.08 -8.35 -7.79
CA GLU A 46 15.88 -8.97 -9.09
C GLU A 46 15.19 -8.01 -10.08
N PHE A 47 14.27 -7.19 -9.57
CA PHE A 47 13.38 -6.33 -10.35
C PHE A 47 13.24 -4.93 -9.73
N PRO A 48 14.31 -4.12 -9.66
CA PRO A 48 14.31 -2.85 -8.93
C PRO A 48 13.30 -1.83 -9.47
N VAL A 49 13.12 -1.77 -10.80
CA VAL A 49 12.18 -0.84 -11.44
C VAL A 49 10.73 -1.28 -11.24
N LEU A 50 10.44 -2.59 -11.36
CA LEU A 50 9.09 -3.11 -11.10
C LEU A 50 8.73 -2.99 -9.62
N PHE A 51 9.68 -3.26 -8.73
CA PHE A 51 9.49 -3.08 -7.28
C PHE A 51 9.09 -1.64 -6.95
N ALA A 52 9.80 -0.65 -7.49
CA ALA A 52 9.47 0.76 -7.27
C ALA A 52 8.05 1.10 -7.75
N MET A 53 7.67 0.66 -8.96
CA MET A 53 6.32 0.88 -9.48
C MET A 53 5.24 0.14 -8.67
N ALA A 54 5.49 -1.12 -8.30
CA ALA A 54 4.58 -1.92 -7.50
C ALA A 54 4.37 -1.32 -6.12
N ARG A 55 5.44 -0.85 -5.46
CA ARG A 55 5.35 -0.13 -4.19
C ARG A 55 4.45 1.09 -4.33
N ASP A 56 4.72 1.96 -5.30
CA ASP A 56 3.99 3.23 -5.45
C ASP A 56 2.50 3.00 -5.82
N LEU A 57 2.20 2.00 -6.66
CA LEU A 57 0.83 1.66 -7.05
C LEU A 57 0.05 0.95 -5.94
N LEU A 58 0.66 -0.05 -5.29
CA LEU A 58 -0.01 -0.83 -4.25
C LEU A 58 -0.13 -0.06 -2.92
N SER A 59 0.84 0.81 -2.59
CA SER A 59 0.70 1.71 -1.44
C SER A 59 -0.39 2.76 -1.65
N SER A 60 -0.63 3.16 -2.91
CA SER A 60 -1.70 4.09 -3.26
C SER A 60 -3.10 3.48 -3.13
N GLN A 61 -3.27 2.17 -3.41
CA GLN A 61 -4.56 1.50 -3.21
C GLN A 61 -4.97 1.43 -1.73
N ALA A 62 -4.03 1.42 -0.79
CA ALA A 62 -4.32 1.63 0.62
C ALA A 62 -4.84 3.05 0.94
N SER A 63 -4.64 4.03 0.05
CA SER A 63 -5.08 5.42 0.24
C SER A 63 -6.51 5.68 -0.22
N THR A 64 -7.19 4.71 -0.84
CA THR A 64 -8.62 4.86 -1.17
C THR A 64 -9.45 5.00 0.12
N GLU A 65 -9.15 4.18 1.13
CA GLU A 65 -9.69 4.34 2.49
C GLU A 65 -9.24 5.67 3.12
N ALA A 66 -8.00 6.11 2.86
CA ALA A 66 -7.53 7.41 3.33
C ALA A 66 -8.30 8.58 2.71
N SER A 67 -8.83 8.44 1.49
CA SER A 67 -9.66 9.47 0.85
C SER A 67 -11.07 9.56 1.46
N GLU A 68 -11.65 8.42 1.84
CA GLU A 68 -12.91 8.37 2.59
C GLU A 68 -12.73 8.92 4.01
N SER A 69 -11.63 8.55 4.68
CA SER A 69 -11.24 9.09 5.98
C SER A 69 -10.96 10.60 5.92
N ALA A 70 -10.27 11.09 4.89
CA ALA A 70 -10.02 12.52 4.68
C ALA A 70 -11.34 13.29 4.42
N PHE A 71 -12.30 12.69 3.70
CA PHE A 71 -13.61 13.28 3.48
C PHE A 71 -14.44 13.34 4.78
N SER A 72 -14.46 12.27 5.57
CA SER A 72 -15.08 12.25 6.90
C SER A 72 -14.43 13.30 7.83
N THR A 73 -13.10 13.39 7.83
CA THR A 73 -12.34 14.38 8.59
C THR A 73 -12.67 15.82 8.19
N CYS A 74 -12.97 16.06 6.90
CA CYS A 74 -13.36 17.38 6.41
C CYS A 74 -14.64 17.90 7.09
N GLY A 75 -15.60 17.01 7.40
CA GLY A 75 -16.79 17.36 8.18
C GLY A 75 -16.45 17.88 9.59
N ARG A 76 -15.41 17.32 10.21
CA ARG A 76 -14.90 17.74 11.52
C ARG A 76 -14.13 19.07 11.46
N VAL A 77 -13.32 19.30 10.42
CA VAL A 77 -12.68 20.61 10.19
C VAL A 77 -13.72 21.72 10.06
N ILE A 78 -14.80 21.45 9.32
CA ILE A 78 -15.91 22.39 9.15
C ILE A 78 -16.64 22.62 10.48
N SER A 79 -16.90 21.57 11.27
CA SER A 79 -17.59 21.70 12.56
C SER A 79 -16.74 22.42 13.62
N LEU A 80 -15.43 22.17 13.69
CA LEU A 80 -14.49 22.90 14.56
C LEU A 80 -14.42 24.38 14.19
N ARG A 81 -14.35 24.70 12.88
CA ARG A 81 -14.43 26.09 12.41
C ARG A 81 -15.78 26.74 12.75
N ARG A 82 -16.90 26.02 12.63
CA ARG A 82 -18.24 26.50 13.06
C ARG A 82 -18.32 26.76 14.56
N LYS A 83 -17.60 25.99 15.38
CA LYS A 83 -17.46 26.21 16.83
C LYS A 83 -16.54 27.41 17.17
N GLY A 84 -16.06 28.15 16.18
CA GLY A 84 -15.26 29.37 16.37
C GLY A 84 -13.78 29.12 16.62
N LEU A 85 -13.28 27.90 16.40
CA LEU A 85 -11.85 27.62 16.51
C LEU A 85 -11.09 28.26 15.35
N SER A 86 -9.91 28.81 15.66
CA SER A 86 -8.98 29.24 14.62
C SER A 86 -8.54 28.03 13.78
N PRO A 87 -8.19 28.21 12.49
CA PRO A 87 -7.71 27.12 11.64
C PRO A 87 -6.54 26.35 12.27
N LYS A 88 -5.61 27.07 12.91
CA LYS A 88 -4.46 26.49 13.61
C LYS A 88 -4.87 25.66 14.83
N ALA A 89 -5.88 26.10 15.59
CA ALA A 89 -6.41 25.32 16.70
C ALA A 89 -7.13 24.05 16.22
N ALA A 90 -7.89 24.14 15.12
CA ALA A 90 -8.54 22.97 14.53
C ALA A 90 -7.53 21.93 14.03
N GLU A 91 -6.47 22.38 13.37
CA GLU A 91 -5.35 21.52 12.92
C GLU A 91 -4.67 20.81 14.10
N MET A 92 -4.33 21.55 15.17
CA MET A 92 -3.74 20.95 16.36
C MET A 92 -4.65 19.91 17.01
N CYS A 93 -5.96 20.15 17.08
CA CYS A 93 -6.91 19.17 17.60
C CYS A 93 -7.00 17.90 16.74
N ILE A 94 -6.92 18.04 15.41
CA ILE A 94 -6.94 16.90 14.47
C ILE A 94 -5.66 16.08 14.61
N CYS A 95 -4.48 16.73 14.56
CA CYS A 95 -3.20 16.05 14.72
C CYS A 95 -3.07 15.35 16.07
N LEU A 96 -3.52 15.99 17.16
CA LEU A 96 -3.46 15.37 18.49
C LEU A 96 -4.34 14.11 18.55
N LYS A 97 -5.56 14.17 18.00
CA LYS A 97 -6.44 13.01 17.98
C LYS A 97 -5.88 11.88 17.12
N ASP A 98 -5.44 12.20 15.91
CA ASP A 98 -4.83 11.22 14.98
C ASP A 98 -3.63 10.52 15.63
N HIS A 99 -2.81 11.26 16.36
CA HIS A 99 -1.69 10.71 17.12
C HIS A 99 -2.12 9.77 18.25
N LEU A 100 -3.16 10.12 19.01
CA LEU A 100 -3.70 9.26 20.07
C LEU A 100 -4.28 7.96 19.49
N ASP A 101 -5.03 8.06 18.40
CA ASP A 101 -5.59 6.88 17.72
C ASP A 101 -4.49 5.98 17.13
N ALA A 102 -3.36 6.56 16.69
CA ALA A 102 -2.17 5.82 16.25
C ALA A 102 -1.53 5.02 17.38
N VAL A 103 -1.40 5.64 18.55
CA VAL A 103 -0.80 5.03 19.74
C VAL A 103 -1.66 3.86 20.24
N ASP A 104 -2.99 4.01 20.19
CA ASP A 104 -3.93 2.97 20.60
C ASP A 104 -4.15 1.90 19.52
N GLY A 105 -3.57 2.06 18.32
CA GLY A 105 -3.72 1.12 17.20
C GLY A 105 -5.13 1.07 16.62
N ILE A 106 -5.96 2.05 16.94
CA ILE A 106 -7.37 2.11 16.58
C ILE A 106 -7.65 3.02 15.38
N GLN A 107 -6.63 3.54 14.69
CA GLN A 107 -6.82 4.42 13.51
C GLN A 107 -7.76 3.84 12.45
N HIS A 108 -7.81 2.50 12.33
CA HIS A 108 -8.68 1.79 11.40
C HIS A 108 -10.10 1.54 11.93
N LEU A 109 -10.33 1.69 13.24
CA LEU A 109 -11.62 1.49 13.93
C LEU A 109 -12.30 2.80 14.28
N THR A 110 -11.51 3.84 14.54
CA THR A 110 -12.00 5.19 14.77
C THR A 110 -12.36 5.79 13.43
N ASN A 111 -13.59 5.57 12.99
CA ASN A 111 -14.22 6.60 12.17
C ASN A 111 -14.17 7.89 13.00
N LEU A 112 -13.68 8.98 12.41
CA LEU A 112 -13.62 10.29 13.05
C LEU A 112 -15.02 10.90 13.25
N GLU A 113 -16.01 10.09 13.59
CA GLU A 113 -17.42 10.45 13.78
C GLU A 113 -17.89 10.21 15.22
N ASP A 114 -17.18 9.37 15.99
CA ASP A 114 -17.42 9.20 17.44
C ASP A 114 -16.65 10.25 18.28
#